data_AF-A0A350M2C1-F1
#
_entry.id   AF-A0A350M2C1-F1
#
_cell.length_a   1.000
_cell.length_b   1.000
_cell.length_c   1.000
_cell.angle_alpha   90.00
_cell.angle_beta   90.00
_cell.angle_gamma   90.00
#
_symmetry.space_group_name_H-M   'P 1'
#
loop_
_entity.id
_entity.type
_entity.pdbx_description
1 polymer ?
#
loop_
_entity_poly.entity_id
_entity_poly.type
_entity_poly.pdbx_seq_one_letter_code
_entity_poly.pdbx_strand_id
1 'polypeptide(L)'
;MPGLNCLILSRNETGFLNSDSQSNEIEKEFKFNSHNIPRLIINSRYLYYAFLLSAAIGCGISYSKVYLFHLLLVATAMYITYENRRILVFPILESKFHRFFFAFVSWYTLSLLWSSDPLDSVKYVLIVYMCSFLSLFIIYYGRLEGVVHKMFKLFSFIFILEIIFSLLEIFTDFRLPISPYSDILSYFGREFHLSEKYTPYQIEILKNSATGFEWNMNNL
;
A
#
# COMPACT_ATOMS: atom_id res chain seq x y z
N MET A 1 60.45 12.71 10.56
CA MET A 1 60.41 13.43 11.85
C MET A 1 59.54 14.66 11.69
N PRO A 2 58.74 15.01 12.70
CA PRO A 2 57.40 15.59 12.54
C PRO A 2 57.37 17.11 12.59
N GLY A 3 56.30 17.68 12.02
CA GLY A 3 55.88 19.06 12.23
C GLY A 3 54.36 19.13 12.13
N LEU A 4 53.67 18.62 13.16
CA LEU A 4 52.23 18.79 13.36
C LEU A 4 51.97 20.29 13.65
N ASN A 5 51.33 20.99 12.71
CA ASN A 5 50.65 22.23 13.02
C ASN A 5 49.21 21.92 13.41
N CYS A 6 49.01 21.84 14.72
CA CYS A 6 47.72 21.81 15.40
C CYS A 6 47.08 23.21 15.28
N LEU A 7 46.17 23.38 14.32
CA LEU A 7 45.32 24.55 14.24
C LEU A 7 44.09 24.32 15.13
N ILE A 8 44.23 24.78 16.38
CA ILE A 8 43.15 24.99 17.33
C ILE A 8 42.28 26.10 16.75
N LEU A 9 41.16 25.74 16.11
CA LEU A 9 40.09 26.69 15.84
C LEU A 9 39.35 26.92 17.16
N SER A 10 39.48 28.15 17.66
CA SER A 10 38.82 28.60 18.87
C SER A 10 37.31 28.53 18.70
N ARG A 11 36.69 27.79 19.60
CA ARG A 11 35.24 27.72 19.77
C ARG A 11 34.78 29.07 20.28
N ASN A 12 34.33 29.94 19.37
CA ASN A 12 33.59 31.15 19.75
C ASN A 12 32.24 30.71 20.32
N GLU A 13 32.17 30.72 21.64
CA GLU A 13 30.94 30.88 22.39
C GLU A 13 30.35 32.26 22.07
N THR A 14 29.26 32.31 21.34
CA THR A 14 28.20 33.34 21.41
C THR A 14 27.18 33.04 20.31
N GLY A 15 26.25 32.17 20.65
CA GLY A 15 25.18 31.75 19.76
C GLY A 15 24.27 30.74 20.42
N PHE A 16 23.94 30.94 21.71
CA PHE A 16 22.75 30.34 22.31
C PHE A 16 21.54 30.99 21.63
N LEU A 17 21.28 30.61 20.38
CA LEU A 17 19.98 30.78 19.76
C LEU A 17 19.04 29.90 20.56
N ASN A 18 18.39 30.58 21.49
CA ASN A 18 17.26 30.21 22.31
C ASN A 18 16.55 28.94 21.76
N SER A 19 16.90 27.77 22.31
CA SER A 19 16.28 26.48 21.96
C SER A 19 14.77 26.52 22.12
N ASP A 20 14.30 27.38 23.03
CA ASP A 20 12.90 27.63 23.30
C ASP A 20 12.24 28.48 22.21
N SER A 21 12.99 29.31 21.47
CA SER A 21 12.42 30.07 20.34
C SER A 21 12.27 29.20 19.09
N GLN A 22 13.25 28.33 18.80
CA GLN A 22 13.16 27.38 17.70
C GLN A 22 12.15 26.27 17.98
N SER A 23 12.04 25.77 19.22
CA SER A 23 11.01 24.80 19.57
C SER A 23 9.61 25.42 19.47
N ASN A 24 9.43 26.68 19.88
CA ASN A 24 8.16 27.39 19.74
C ASN A 24 7.81 27.76 18.30
N GLU A 25 8.79 28.03 17.43
CA GLU A 25 8.55 28.23 16.00
C GLU A 25 8.20 26.93 15.30
N ILE A 26 8.94 25.84 15.56
CA ILE A 26 8.62 24.51 15.04
C ILE A 26 7.24 24.05 15.54
N GLU A 27 6.91 24.28 16.81
CA GLU A 27 5.60 23.92 17.37
C GLU A 27 4.47 24.82 16.81
N LYS A 28 4.75 26.10 16.51
CA LYS A 28 3.81 26.99 15.82
C LYS A 28 3.62 26.60 14.35
N GLU A 29 4.66 26.22 13.63
CA GLU A 29 4.56 25.74 12.24
C GLU A 29 3.79 24.41 12.16
N PHE A 30 4.04 23.51 13.13
CA PHE A 30 3.31 22.24 13.26
C PHE A 30 1.83 22.46 13.65
N LYS A 31 1.53 23.44 14.52
CA LYS A 31 0.15 23.82 14.88
C LYS A 31 -0.57 24.57 13.76
N PHE A 32 0.11 25.43 13.00
CA PHE A 32 -0.50 26.27 11.96
C PHE A 32 -0.95 25.44 10.76
N ASN A 33 -0.31 24.31 10.46
CA ASN A 33 -0.75 23.38 9.42
C ASN A 33 -1.77 22.33 9.88
N SER A 34 -2.10 22.26 11.18
CA SER A 34 -3.10 21.32 11.71
C SER A 34 -4.55 21.74 11.43
N HIS A 35 -4.80 23.02 11.13
CA HIS A 35 -6.15 23.56 10.87
C HIS A 35 -6.67 23.37 9.44
N ASN A 36 -5.80 22.97 8.51
CA ASN A 36 -6.20 22.59 7.13
C ASN A 36 -6.18 21.07 6.91
N ILE A 37 -6.15 20.29 7.98
CA ILE A 37 -6.46 18.87 7.92
C ILE A 37 -7.97 18.77 7.64
N PRO A 38 -8.42 18.34 6.45
CA PRO A 38 -9.85 18.27 6.15
C PRO A 38 -10.57 17.45 7.23
N ARG A 39 -11.75 17.92 7.68
CA ARG A 39 -12.59 17.31 8.75
C ARG A 39 -12.79 15.80 8.59
N LEU A 40 -12.63 15.28 7.38
CA LEU A 40 -12.55 13.87 6.99
C LEU A 40 -11.67 12.98 7.88
N ILE A 41 -10.62 13.54 8.48
CA ILE A 41 -9.52 12.76 9.07
C ILE A 41 -9.82 12.24 10.49
N ILE A 42 -10.79 12.82 11.21
CA ILE A 42 -11.01 12.47 12.63
C ILE A 42 -12.06 11.35 12.79
N ASN A 43 -13.18 11.39 12.04
CA ASN A 43 -14.28 10.43 12.21
C ASN A 43 -14.11 9.11 11.43
N SER A 44 -13.18 9.02 10.48
CA SER A 44 -13.09 7.88 9.55
C SER A 44 -11.84 7.00 9.72
N ARG A 45 -11.19 7.04 10.88
CA ARG A 45 -9.98 6.20 11.15
C ARG A 45 -10.22 4.71 10.88
N TYR A 46 -11.42 4.22 11.14
CA TYR A 46 -11.81 2.84 10.85
C TYR A 46 -11.82 2.52 9.35
N LEU A 47 -12.32 3.44 8.53
CA LEU A 47 -12.33 3.29 7.08
C LEU A 47 -10.91 3.29 6.53
N TYR A 48 -10.04 4.15 7.07
CA TYR A 48 -8.62 4.17 6.76
C TYR A 48 -7.96 2.81 7.04
N TYR A 49 -8.13 2.26 8.24
CA TYR A 49 -7.57 0.95 8.58
C TYR A 49 -8.18 -0.16 7.72
N ALA A 50 -9.49 -0.15 7.50
CA ALA A 50 -10.16 -1.14 6.66
C ALA A 50 -9.62 -1.14 5.23
N PHE A 51 -9.46 0.04 4.62
CA PHE A 51 -8.92 0.18 3.29
C PHE A 51 -7.48 -0.35 3.18
N LEU A 52 -6.62 -0.05 4.14
CA LEU A 52 -5.24 -0.58 4.14
C LEU A 52 -5.15 -2.07 4.42
N LEU A 53 -5.94 -2.57 5.39
CA LEU A 53 -6.04 -4.00 5.67
C LEU A 53 -6.50 -4.76 4.43
N SER A 54 -7.44 -4.18 3.68
CA SER A 54 -7.92 -4.76 2.43
C SER A 54 -6.88 -4.80 1.32
N ALA A 55 -5.88 -3.92 1.34
CA ALA A 55 -4.79 -3.99 0.38
C ALA A 55 -3.86 -5.19 0.67
N ALA A 56 -3.68 -5.56 1.94
CA ALA A 56 -2.85 -6.72 2.32
C ALA A 56 -3.60 -8.06 2.25
N ILE A 57 -4.87 -8.12 2.67
CA ILE A 57 -5.67 -9.36 2.65
C ILE A 57 -6.48 -9.48 1.34
N GLY A 58 -6.43 -8.46 0.47
CA GLY A 58 -7.35 -8.31 -0.66
C GLY A 58 -7.35 -9.48 -1.63
N CYS A 59 -6.18 -10.07 -1.89
CA CYS A 59 -6.04 -11.29 -2.67
C CYS A 59 -6.80 -12.46 -2.03
N GLY A 60 -6.61 -12.63 -0.72
CA GLY A 60 -7.25 -13.62 0.16
C GLY A 60 -8.78 -13.58 0.19
N ILE A 61 -9.38 -12.41 -0.05
CA ILE A 61 -10.84 -12.22 -0.08
C ILE A 61 -11.21 -11.63 -1.43
N SER A 62 -11.54 -12.49 -2.39
CA SER A 62 -11.87 -12.06 -3.75
C SER A 62 -12.89 -12.97 -4.42
N TYR A 63 -13.59 -12.41 -5.40
CA TYR A 63 -14.45 -13.15 -6.32
C TYR A 63 -14.04 -12.83 -7.75
N SER A 64 -13.65 -13.84 -8.51
CA SER A 64 -13.08 -13.71 -9.85
C SER A 64 -11.92 -12.69 -9.87
N LYS A 65 -12.04 -11.59 -10.61
CA LYS A 65 -11.03 -10.51 -10.70
C LYS A 65 -11.29 -9.36 -9.72
N VAL A 66 -12.32 -9.48 -8.86
CA VAL A 66 -12.73 -8.42 -7.93
C VAL A 66 -12.24 -8.77 -6.52
N TYR A 67 -11.19 -8.09 -6.09
CA TYR A 67 -10.64 -8.16 -4.73
C TYR A 67 -11.43 -7.28 -3.74
N LEU A 68 -11.42 -7.64 -2.46
CA LEU A 68 -11.96 -6.82 -1.37
C LEU A 68 -11.39 -5.39 -1.39
N PHE A 69 -10.12 -5.25 -1.79
CA PHE A 69 -9.47 -3.96 -2.02
C PHE A 69 -10.24 -3.05 -2.97
N HIS A 70 -10.76 -3.57 -4.09
CA HIS A 70 -11.52 -2.75 -5.05
C HIS A 70 -12.81 -2.21 -4.45
N LEU A 71 -13.52 -3.04 -3.68
CA LEU A 71 -14.77 -2.63 -3.02
C LEU A 71 -14.51 -1.52 -2.00
N LEU A 72 -13.47 -1.68 -1.18
CA LEU A 72 -13.11 -0.68 -0.17
C LEU A 72 -12.46 0.56 -0.78
N LEU A 73 -11.78 0.45 -1.92
CA LEU A 73 -11.33 1.60 -2.70
C LEU A 73 -12.52 2.47 -3.13
N VAL A 74 -13.53 1.86 -3.75
CA VAL A 74 -14.73 2.57 -4.21
C VAL A 74 -15.50 3.14 -3.03
N ALA A 75 -15.71 2.37 -1.95
CA ALA A 75 -16.37 2.85 -0.76
C ALA A 75 -15.63 4.03 -0.12
N THR A 76 -14.29 3.97 -0.07
CA THR A 76 -13.46 5.05 0.48
C THR A 76 -13.52 6.29 -0.41
N ALA A 77 -13.41 6.14 -1.72
CA ALA A 77 -13.54 7.25 -2.66
C ALA A 77 -14.93 7.91 -2.60
N MET A 78 -16.01 7.11 -2.52
CA MET A 78 -17.37 7.60 -2.34
C MET A 78 -17.55 8.35 -1.03
N TYR A 79 -17.02 7.81 0.07
CA TYR A 79 -17.08 8.45 1.38
C TYR A 79 -16.36 9.80 1.40
N ILE A 80 -15.13 9.86 0.87
CA ILE A 80 -14.36 11.11 0.74
C ILE A 80 -15.12 12.13 -0.10
N THR A 81 -15.69 11.69 -1.22
CA THR A 81 -16.46 12.55 -2.13
C THR A 81 -17.73 13.09 -1.46
N TYR A 82 -18.44 12.25 -0.70
CA TYR A 82 -19.64 12.63 0.04
C TYR A 82 -19.34 13.69 1.10
N GLU A 83 -18.31 13.46 1.93
CA GLU A 83 -17.90 14.39 3.00
C GLU A 83 -17.42 15.74 2.43
N ASN A 84 -16.71 15.73 1.30
CA ASN A 84 -16.21 16.94 0.66
C ASN A 84 -17.21 17.61 -0.32
N ARG A 85 -18.53 17.40 -0.13
CA ARG A 85 -19.59 17.99 -0.97
C ARG A 85 -19.37 17.78 -2.47
N ARG A 86 -19.00 16.54 -2.85
CA ARG A 86 -18.77 16.06 -4.23
C ARG A 86 -17.48 16.52 -4.91
N ILE A 87 -16.52 17.08 -4.17
CA ILE A 87 -15.20 17.44 -4.73
C ILE A 87 -14.14 16.57 -4.06
N LEU A 88 -13.33 15.86 -4.84
CA LEU A 88 -12.14 15.20 -4.33
C LEU A 88 -11.07 16.27 -4.03
N VAL A 89 -11.15 16.87 -2.85
CA VAL A 89 -10.15 17.82 -2.37
C VAL A 89 -9.04 17.04 -1.66
N PHE A 90 -7.89 16.97 -2.31
CA PHE A 90 -6.67 16.47 -1.69
C PHE A 90 -5.88 17.66 -1.12
N PRO A 91 -5.37 17.58 0.12
CA PRO A 91 -4.53 18.63 0.65
C PRO A 91 -3.26 18.74 -0.20
N ILE A 92 -2.81 19.96 -0.49
CA ILE A 92 -1.57 20.15 -1.24
C ILE A 92 -0.41 19.71 -0.32
N LEU A 93 0.30 18.66 -0.71
CA LEU A 93 1.53 18.28 -0.02
C LEU A 93 2.63 19.22 -0.50
N GLU A 94 3.39 19.81 0.43
CA GLU A 94 4.56 20.65 0.11
C GLU A 94 5.63 19.89 -0.68
N SER A 95 5.62 18.57 -0.59
CA SER A 95 6.56 17.67 -1.25
C SER A 95 6.40 17.62 -2.77
N LYS A 96 7.45 17.18 -3.46
CA LYS A 96 7.44 16.88 -4.91
C LYS A 96 6.62 15.63 -5.28
N PHE A 97 6.00 14.93 -4.32
CA PHE A 97 5.30 13.66 -4.57
C PHE A 97 4.15 13.79 -5.58
N HIS A 98 3.37 14.88 -5.52
CA HIS A 98 2.28 15.11 -6.49
C HIS A 98 2.76 15.18 -7.92
N ARG A 99 3.85 15.89 -8.15
CA ARG A 99 4.47 15.98 -9.48
C ARG A 99 4.97 14.63 -9.95
N PHE A 100 5.57 13.85 -9.05
CA PHE A 100 6.03 12.51 -9.36
C PHE A 100 4.85 11.58 -9.74
N PHE A 101 3.82 11.46 -8.91
CA PHE A 101 2.68 10.59 -9.21
C PHE A 101 1.92 11.04 -10.46
N PHE A 102 1.75 12.34 -10.66
CA PHE A 102 1.13 12.86 -11.87
C PHE A 102 1.95 12.52 -13.13
N ALA A 103 3.27 12.73 -13.09
CA ALA A 103 4.15 12.36 -14.19
C ALA A 103 4.15 10.84 -14.45
N PHE A 104 4.19 10.04 -13.38
CA PHE A 104 4.18 8.58 -13.44
C PHE A 104 2.89 8.05 -14.07
N VAL A 105 1.73 8.47 -13.56
CA VAL A 105 0.42 8.08 -14.10
C VAL A 105 0.27 8.56 -15.55
N SER A 106 0.65 9.81 -15.85
CA SER A 106 0.57 10.35 -17.22
C SER A 106 1.43 9.56 -18.19
N TRP A 107 2.64 9.16 -17.78
CA TRP A 107 3.53 8.34 -18.60
C TRP A 107 2.92 6.98 -18.94
N TYR A 108 2.32 6.29 -17.96
CA TYR A 108 1.64 5.02 -18.19
C TYR A 108 0.35 5.17 -18.99
N THR A 109 -0.37 6.28 -18.87
CA THR A 109 -1.54 6.53 -19.72
C THR A 109 -1.12 6.79 -21.17
N LEU A 110 0.00 7.49 -21.40
CA LEU A 110 0.53 7.69 -22.74
C LEU A 110 0.97 6.37 -23.39
N SER A 111 1.42 5.38 -22.61
CA SER A 111 1.84 4.09 -23.17
C SER A 111 0.73 3.27 -23.81
N LEU A 112 -0.54 3.65 -23.60
CA LEU A 112 -1.67 3.11 -24.34
C LEU A 112 -1.61 3.41 -25.84
N LEU A 113 -0.94 4.48 -26.27
CA LEU A 113 -0.90 4.90 -27.68
C LEU A 113 -0.07 3.96 -28.57
N TRP A 114 0.85 3.19 -27.98
CA TRP A 114 1.75 2.29 -28.69
C TRP A 114 1.67 0.85 -28.21
N SER A 115 0.63 0.47 -27.49
CA SER A 115 0.52 -0.88 -26.96
C SER A 115 0.04 -1.87 -28.03
N SER A 116 0.57 -3.09 -27.98
CA SER A 116 0.19 -4.16 -28.91
C SER A 116 -1.22 -4.69 -28.65
N ASP A 117 -1.65 -4.71 -27.38
CA ASP A 117 -3.01 -5.04 -26.96
C ASP A 117 -3.59 -3.90 -26.09
N PRO A 118 -4.47 -3.05 -26.65
CA PRO A 118 -5.05 -1.94 -25.90
C PRO A 118 -5.91 -2.37 -24.71
N LEU A 119 -6.63 -3.49 -24.81
CA LEU A 119 -7.55 -3.93 -23.76
C LEU A 119 -6.78 -4.40 -22.52
N ASP A 120 -5.71 -5.16 -22.72
CA ASP A 120 -4.86 -5.58 -21.61
C ASP A 120 -4.07 -4.41 -21.04
N SER A 121 -3.61 -3.49 -21.90
CA SER A 121 -2.89 -2.29 -21.45
C SER A 121 -3.74 -1.38 -20.56
N VAL A 122 -5.04 -1.23 -20.88
CA VAL A 122 -5.97 -0.47 -20.03
C VAL A 122 -6.08 -1.08 -18.63
N LYS A 123 -6.05 -2.41 -18.49
CA LYS A 123 -6.07 -3.07 -17.17
C LYS A 123 -4.82 -2.71 -16.36
N TYR A 124 -3.65 -2.75 -16.97
CA TYR A 124 -2.40 -2.38 -16.30
C TYR A 124 -2.36 -0.91 -15.91
N VAL A 125 -2.86 -0.02 -16.78
CA VAL A 125 -2.99 1.41 -16.45
C VAL A 125 -3.93 1.60 -15.26
N LEU A 126 -5.09 0.93 -15.22
CA LEU A 126 -6.00 0.97 -14.07
C LEU A 126 -5.31 0.55 -12.77
N ILE A 127 -4.51 -0.52 -12.80
CA ILE A 127 -3.71 -0.96 -11.65
C ILE A 127 -2.75 0.15 -11.20
N VAL A 128 -2.05 0.80 -12.14
CA VAL A 128 -1.17 1.94 -11.84
C VAL A 128 -1.93 3.10 -11.16
N TYR A 129 -3.13 3.43 -11.62
CA TYR A 129 -3.99 4.43 -10.97
C TYR A 129 -4.33 4.02 -9.53
N MET A 130 -4.72 2.76 -9.30
CA MET A 130 -5.08 2.25 -7.98
C MET A 130 -3.88 2.25 -7.01
N CYS A 131 -2.71 1.79 -7.45
CA CYS A 131 -1.49 1.81 -6.65
C CYS A 131 -1.03 3.24 -6.33
N SER A 132 -1.16 4.16 -7.30
CA SER A 132 -0.85 5.59 -7.09
C SER A 132 -1.78 6.22 -6.07
N PHE A 133 -3.09 5.92 -6.15
CA PHE A 133 -4.07 6.36 -5.17
C PHE A 133 -3.75 5.81 -3.78
N LEU A 134 -3.50 4.50 -3.64
CA LEU A 134 -3.13 3.88 -2.37
C LEU A 134 -1.86 4.51 -1.76
N SER A 135 -0.84 4.76 -2.58
CA SER A 135 0.42 5.36 -2.13
C SER A 135 0.20 6.78 -1.61
N LEU A 136 -0.53 7.62 -2.36
CA LEU A 136 -0.90 8.96 -1.90
C LEU A 136 -1.72 8.90 -0.62
N PHE A 137 -2.69 7.98 -0.55
CA PHE A 137 -3.51 7.76 0.63
C PHE A 137 -2.66 7.43 1.86
N ILE A 138 -1.67 6.55 1.75
CA ILE A 138 -0.72 6.26 2.84
C ILE A 138 0.09 7.51 3.21
N ILE A 139 0.61 8.26 2.25
CA ILE A 139 1.41 9.47 2.52
C ILE A 139 0.59 10.52 3.27
N TYR A 140 -0.68 10.69 2.89
CA TYR A 140 -1.57 11.68 3.48
C TYR A 140 -1.93 11.35 4.92
N TYR A 141 -2.41 10.13 5.15
CA TYR A 141 -2.96 9.73 6.44
C TYR A 141 -1.89 9.11 7.36
N GLY A 142 -0.74 8.70 6.84
CA GLY A 142 0.41 8.24 7.62
C GLY A 142 1.07 9.32 8.46
N ARG A 143 0.78 10.61 8.21
CA ARG A 143 1.26 11.72 9.04
C ARG A 143 0.50 11.89 10.36
N LEU A 144 -0.60 11.17 10.53
CA LEU A 144 -1.41 11.23 11.74
C LEU A 144 -0.70 10.52 12.89
N GLU A 145 -0.63 11.20 14.04
CA GLU A 145 0.02 10.65 15.23
C GLU A 145 -0.60 9.31 15.64
N GLY A 146 0.25 8.33 15.90
CA GLY A 146 -0.14 6.99 16.31
C GLY A 146 -0.76 6.10 15.21
N VAL A 147 -1.04 6.62 14.01
CA VAL A 147 -1.61 5.83 12.91
C VAL A 147 -0.59 4.83 12.37
N VAL A 148 0.65 5.26 12.11
CA VAL A 148 1.73 4.38 11.62
C VAL A 148 2.00 3.22 12.58
N HIS A 149 2.04 3.49 13.89
CA HIS A 149 2.25 2.44 14.90
C HIS A 149 1.11 1.42 14.92
N LYS A 150 -0.14 1.89 14.83
CA LYS A 150 -1.32 1.01 14.75
C LYS A 150 -1.33 0.21 13.46
N MET A 151 -0.99 0.82 12.32
CA MET A 151 -0.86 0.13 11.04
C MET A 151 0.22 -0.94 11.09
N PHE A 152 1.38 -0.63 11.64
CA PHE A 152 2.48 -1.59 11.77
C PHE A 152 2.02 -2.81 12.57
N LYS A 153 1.38 -2.61 13.74
CA LYS A 153 0.81 -3.72 14.53
C LYS A 153 -0.21 -4.54 13.75
N LEU A 154 -1.10 -3.89 13.01
CA LEU A 154 -2.11 -4.56 12.20
C LEU A 154 -1.48 -5.40 11.09
N PHE A 155 -0.51 -4.86 10.35
CA PHE A 155 0.20 -5.61 9.32
C PHE A 155 1.03 -6.74 9.91
N SER A 156 1.74 -6.52 11.03
CA SER A 156 2.45 -7.60 11.73
C SER A 156 1.51 -8.75 12.08
N PHE A 157 0.31 -8.45 12.56
CA PHE A 157 -0.69 -9.47 12.85
C PHE A 157 -1.15 -10.23 11.60
N ILE A 158 -1.42 -9.52 10.49
CA ILE A 158 -1.77 -10.17 9.21
C ILE A 158 -0.65 -11.08 8.73
N PHE A 159 0.60 -10.60 8.72
CA PHE A 159 1.75 -11.39 8.28
C PHE A 159 1.94 -12.65 9.14
N ILE A 160 1.71 -12.56 10.45
CA ILE A 160 1.72 -13.74 11.32
C ILE A 160 0.63 -14.74 10.91
N LEU A 161 -0.60 -14.28 10.64
CA LEU A 161 -1.66 -15.15 10.14
C LEU A 161 -1.33 -15.78 8.79
N GLU A 162 -0.74 -15.01 7.88
CA GLU A 162 -0.32 -15.49 6.56
C GLU A 162 0.76 -16.57 6.67
N ILE A 163 1.73 -16.40 7.56
CA ILE A 163 2.74 -17.43 7.87
C ILE A 163 2.06 -18.67 8.43
N ILE A 164 1.12 -18.53 9.37
CA ILE A 164 0.37 -19.67 9.94
C ILE A 164 -0.38 -20.43 8.84
N PHE A 165 -1.12 -19.73 7.97
CA PHE A 165 -1.82 -20.37 6.86
C PHE A 165 -0.87 -21.03 5.86
N SER A 166 0.24 -20.38 5.55
CA SER A 166 1.26 -20.95 4.66
C SER A 166 1.87 -22.24 5.23
N LEU A 167 2.13 -22.28 6.54
CA LEU A 167 2.62 -23.49 7.21
C LEU A 167 1.55 -24.58 7.23
N LEU A 168 0.28 -24.23 7.49
CA LEU A 168 -0.82 -25.19 7.40
C LEU A 168 -0.94 -25.77 5.99
N GLU A 169 -0.80 -24.95 4.95
CA GLU A 169 -0.82 -25.41 3.56
C GLU A 169 0.37 -26.33 3.21
N ILE A 170 1.55 -26.12 3.80
CA ILE A 170 2.72 -26.98 3.57
C ILE A 170 2.60 -28.32 4.29
N PHE A 171 2.13 -28.33 5.54
CA PHE A 171 2.19 -29.52 6.40
C PHE A 171 0.90 -30.34 6.44
N THR A 172 -0.19 -29.84 5.86
CA THR A 172 -1.50 -30.51 5.89
C THR A 172 -2.22 -30.38 4.54
N ASP A 173 -3.31 -31.11 4.37
CA ASP A 173 -4.19 -31.01 3.21
C ASP A 173 -5.06 -29.73 3.20
N PHE A 174 -4.91 -28.86 4.20
CA PHE A 174 -5.64 -27.59 4.27
C PHE A 174 -5.28 -26.69 3.09
N ARG A 175 -6.30 -26.10 2.44
CA ARG A 175 -6.13 -25.10 1.37
C ARG A 175 -7.06 -23.94 1.62
N LEU A 176 -6.55 -22.71 1.47
CA LEU A 176 -7.42 -21.54 1.51
C LEU A 176 -8.43 -21.57 0.35
N PRO A 177 -9.64 -21.00 0.50
CA PRO A 177 -10.69 -21.07 -0.52
C PRO A 177 -10.29 -20.45 -1.86
N ILE A 178 -9.42 -19.43 -1.80
CA ILE A 178 -8.85 -18.74 -2.96
C ILE A 178 -7.53 -19.37 -3.43
N SER A 179 -7.08 -20.48 -2.86
CA SER A 179 -5.88 -21.15 -3.36
C SER A 179 -6.15 -21.75 -4.74
N PRO A 180 -5.24 -21.62 -5.72
CA PRO A 180 -5.36 -22.28 -7.03
C PRO A 180 -5.54 -23.80 -6.95
N TYR A 181 -5.15 -24.41 -5.84
CA TYR A 181 -5.24 -25.86 -5.62
C TYR A 181 -6.41 -26.27 -4.72
N SER A 182 -7.34 -25.34 -4.42
CA SER A 182 -8.51 -25.61 -3.58
C SER A 182 -9.65 -26.23 -4.38
N ASP A 183 -10.30 -27.25 -3.82
CA ASP A 183 -11.47 -27.91 -4.45
C ASP A 183 -12.68 -26.98 -4.58
N ILE A 184 -12.74 -25.93 -3.76
CA ILE A 184 -13.84 -24.95 -3.74
C ILE A 184 -13.54 -23.69 -4.55
N LEU A 185 -12.41 -23.65 -5.26
CA LEU A 185 -11.97 -22.48 -6.03
C LEU A 185 -13.02 -21.99 -7.04
N SER A 186 -13.72 -22.93 -7.68
CA SER A 186 -14.76 -22.63 -8.68
C SER A 186 -15.92 -21.81 -8.10
N TYR A 187 -16.25 -21.98 -6.82
CA TYR A 187 -17.25 -21.15 -6.14
C TYR A 187 -16.84 -19.68 -6.03
N PHE A 188 -15.54 -19.37 -6.13
CA PHE A 188 -15.01 -18.02 -6.14
C PHE A 188 -14.85 -17.46 -7.56
N GLY A 189 -15.43 -18.09 -8.59
CA GLY A 189 -15.41 -17.60 -9.96
C GLY A 189 -14.01 -17.59 -10.59
N ARG A 190 -13.17 -18.52 -10.15
CA ARG A 190 -11.80 -18.74 -10.62
C ARG A 190 -11.66 -20.18 -11.11
N GLU A 191 -10.83 -20.36 -12.12
CA GLU A 191 -10.40 -21.66 -12.58
C GLU A 191 -8.88 -21.68 -12.61
N PHE A 192 -8.29 -22.81 -12.25
CA PHE A 192 -6.85 -23.01 -12.33
C PHE A 192 -6.59 -24.27 -13.15
N HIS A 193 -5.90 -24.07 -14.27
CA HIS A 193 -5.52 -25.14 -15.18
C HIS A 193 -4.02 -25.33 -15.11
N LEU A 194 -3.58 -26.50 -14.64
CA LEU A 194 -2.18 -26.89 -14.75
C LEU A 194 -1.89 -27.20 -16.22
N SER A 195 -0.85 -26.56 -16.76
CA SER A 195 -0.40 -26.84 -18.12
C SER A 195 -0.04 -28.33 -18.27
N GLU A 196 -0.53 -28.96 -19.34
CA GLU A 196 -0.20 -30.35 -19.70
C GLU A 196 1.31 -30.57 -19.93
N LYS A 197 2.08 -29.48 -20.10
CA LYS A 197 3.53 -29.51 -20.23
C LYS A 197 4.28 -29.84 -18.93
N TYR A 198 3.62 -29.79 -17.77
CA TYR A 198 4.27 -30.08 -16.49
C TYR A 198 4.43 -31.59 -16.27
N THR A 199 5.59 -31.99 -15.78
CA THR A 199 5.81 -33.38 -15.35
C THR A 199 5.01 -33.69 -14.08
N PRO A 200 4.69 -34.96 -13.78
CA PRO A 200 3.99 -35.33 -12.56
C PRO A 200 4.67 -34.80 -11.28
N TYR A 201 6.01 -34.82 -11.26
CA TYR A 201 6.80 -34.28 -10.16
C TYR A 201 6.64 -32.76 -9.98
N GLN A 202 6.61 -32.00 -11.09
CA GLN A 202 6.38 -30.56 -11.04
C GLN A 202 4.97 -30.22 -10.55
N ILE A 203 3.97 -31.00 -10.97
CA ILE A 203 2.59 -30.85 -10.50
C ILE A 203 2.51 -31.10 -8.99
N GLU A 204 3.20 -32.12 -8.48
CA GLU A 204 3.25 -32.42 -7.05
C GLU A 204 3.88 -31.28 -6.23
N ILE A 205 5.01 -30.73 -6.70
CA ILE A 205 5.64 -29.56 -6.06
C ILE A 205 4.68 -28.37 -6.03
N LEU A 206 4.05 -28.07 -7.17
CA LEU A 206 3.12 -26.95 -7.30
C LEU A 206 1.94 -27.11 -6.33
N LYS A 207 1.33 -28.30 -6.28
CA LYS A 207 0.21 -28.58 -5.38
C LYS A 207 0.58 -28.46 -3.91
N ASN A 208 1.85 -28.67 -3.53
CA ASN A 208 2.35 -28.56 -2.17
C ASN A 208 2.95 -27.18 -1.83
N SER A 209 2.92 -26.24 -2.78
CA SER A 209 3.40 -24.88 -2.53
C SER A 209 2.39 -24.08 -1.70
N ALA A 210 2.89 -23.33 -0.71
CA ALA A 210 2.07 -22.39 0.03
C ALA A 210 1.63 -21.24 -0.87
N THR A 211 0.35 -20.88 -0.75
CA THR A 211 -0.27 -19.75 -1.42
C THR A 211 -0.61 -18.64 -0.43
N GLY A 212 -1.02 -18.98 0.80
CA GLY A 212 -1.31 -17.98 1.82
C GLY A 212 -2.42 -17.02 1.38
N PHE A 213 -2.35 -15.75 1.78
CA PHE A 213 -3.29 -14.75 1.27
C PHE A 213 -3.01 -14.33 -0.18
N GLU A 214 -1.90 -14.79 -0.73
CA GLU A 214 -1.50 -14.50 -2.09
C GLU A 214 -2.00 -15.58 -3.05
N TRP A 215 -2.20 -15.19 -4.30
CA TRP A 215 -2.37 -16.18 -5.37
C TRP A 215 -0.99 -16.78 -5.72
N ASN A 216 -0.95 -17.78 -6.59
CA ASN A 216 0.32 -18.26 -7.14
C ASN A 216 1.00 -17.14 -7.95
N MET A 217 2.12 -16.61 -7.42
CA MET A 217 2.88 -15.50 -8.00
C MET A 217 3.47 -15.80 -9.39
N ASN A 218 3.58 -17.08 -9.77
CA ASN A 218 4.18 -17.51 -11.03
C ASN A 218 3.21 -17.42 -12.24
N ASN A 219 1.99 -16.90 -12.05
CA ASN A 219 0.94 -16.88 -13.08
C ASN A 219 0.24 -15.52 -13.23
N LEU A 220 0.92 -14.43 -12.84
CA LEU A 220 0.49 -13.04 -13.00
C LEU A 220 1.09 -12.38 -14.24
#